data_AF-E4MDL6-F1
#
_entry.id   AF-E4MDL6-F1
#
_cell.length_a   1.000
_cell.length_b   1.000
_cell.length_c   1.000
_cell.angle_alpha   90.00
_cell.angle_beta   90.00
_cell.angle_gamma   90.00
#
_symmetry.space_group_name_H-M   'P 1'
#
loop_
_entity.id
_entity.type
_entity.pdbx_description
1 polymer ?
#
loop_
_entity_poly.entity_id
_entity_poly.type
_entity_poly.pdbx_seq_one_letter_code
_entity_poly.pdbx_strand_id
1 'polypeptide(L)'
;MKKIRKYGIILFAGLCACAAWSCEEDKTDRKFTPKDPVIKLGGDVEVGKAGGSYTVPIESNLPWRVRSEVDWILLGEVENGMGDGEFTFTVSPNKTLFEREGRVTAWITDEYAQSIRVVQAPSSPEDLEVHWYVKTDGSADNDGMTWETATTLHNALSKSINGNFIHVAAGTYVPEQSLAGSKGAAEDATFEISANVSLIGGYPAGAVTGAVADPDANPTVLSGRLSGGRHAYHVVCVTAAKADGRRVLMKGLTITEGLCSGTASYYTLNGARFYISRGGGVTVGNAAVDIADCKITQNKSAKDCAGICIVAGADVSLTDTEISENECSNGNGAGLHNEASVVRMDRCTVRGNSASGVCGGVYTFSSSAPSYTYIYNSTLCDNRTDGSKNSRRGGAVYSREYSETVLVNCTVHGNTGGNGGGIALYGASGKESKMTLVSCTVTGNTSLFVGGGVEFTPYTTMNVYNTVVSGNTAANGGDDLVGTNTALAATANLPAVLSYAVNGSVVYGAGKAVVAGSSFDPATMLGPLAGNGGPTQTCLLLGADSPARTLGMPYVDLSALGQDFDPQIGPEITGFDQTGLSREGTSAMGACVK
;
A
#
# COMPACT_ATOMS: atom_id res chain seq x y z
N MET A 1 7.19 55.99 25.16
CA MET A 1 6.94 57.26 25.89
C MET A 1 5.56 57.20 26.53
N LYS A 2 5.47 57.62 27.81
CA LYS A 2 4.27 57.97 28.59
C LYS A 2 3.24 56.89 28.98
N LYS A 3 3.35 56.53 30.27
CA LYS A 3 2.36 56.11 31.28
C LYS A 3 0.90 56.55 31.05
N ILE A 4 -0.06 55.66 31.35
CA ILE A 4 -1.32 55.90 32.09
C ILE A 4 -1.62 54.62 32.91
N ARG A 5 -1.33 54.61 34.23
CA ARG A 5 -2.25 54.66 35.42
C ARG A 5 -3.05 53.36 35.65
N LYS A 6 -2.73 52.60 36.71
CA LYS A 6 -3.32 52.61 38.08
C LYS A 6 -4.74 52.01 38.06
N TYR A 7 -5.11 51.00 38.85
CA TYR A 7 -4.98 50.80 40.30
C TYR A 7 -4.77 49.29 40.57
N GLY A 8 -3.87 48.85 41.46
CA GLY A 8 -3.92 48.96 42.94
C GLY A 8 -4.59 47.68 43.47
N ILE A 9 -4.00 46.82 44.29
CA ILE A 9 -3.22 47.04 45.51
C ILE A 9 -2.56 45.67 45.89
N ILE A 10 -1.21 45.62 46.01
CA ILE A 10 -0.39 45.32 47.22
C ILE A 10 -0.27 43.80 47.51
N LEU A 11 0.87 43.16 47.19
CA LEU A 11 2.12 42.96 47.99
C LEU A 11 1.84 42.07 49.23
N PHE A 12 2.64 41.06 49.61
CA PHE A 12 4.09 40.89 49.55
C PHE A 12 4.42 39.41 49.83
N ALA A 13 5.31 38.82 49.04
CA ALA A 13 6.64 38.37 49.46
C ALA A 13 6.70 36.91 49.92
N GLY A 14 7.29 36.09 49.05
CA GLY A 14 7.93 34.87 49.48
C GLY A 14 9.21 35.18 50.25
N LEU A 15 9.52 34.29 51.19
CA LEU A 15 10.89 33.86 51.42
C LEU A 15 10.85 32.46 52.04
N CYS A 16 11.56 31.54 51.40
CA CYS A 16 11.85 30.21 51.91
C CYS A 16 12.60 30.30 53.25
N ALA A 17 12.18 29.51 54.23
CA ALA A 17 13.06 28.97 55.27
C ALA A 17 12.44 27.69 55.85
N CYS A 18 13.25 26.64 55.93
CA CYS A 18 12.88 25.26 56.16
C CYS A 18 12.54 24.92 57.63
N ALA A 19 11.70 23.89 57.75
CA ALA A 19 11.70 22.80 58.75
C ALA A 19 11.55 23.14 60.25
N ALA A 20 10.41 22.73 60.83
CA ALA A 20 10.35 21.68 61.86
C ALA A 20 8.90 21.44 62.32
N TRP A 21 8.53 20.15 62.42
CA TRP A 21 7.48 19.53 63.25
C TRP A 21 6.33 20.38 63.82
N SER A 22 5.09 20.00 63.51
CA SER A 22 4.20 19.26 64.44
C SER A 22 2.77 19.19 63.90
N CYS A 23 2.16 18.02 64.06
CA CYS A 23 0.86 17.54 63.58
C CYS A 23 -0.34 18.51 63.69
N GLU A 24 -1.10 18.58 62.59
CA GLU A 24 -2.42 17.96 62.41
C GLU A 24 -3.39 17.92 63.62
N GLU A 25 -4.59 18.48 63.44
CA GLU A 25 -5.80 17.66 63.59
C GLU A 25 -6.94 18.26 62.76
N ASP A 26 -7.23 17.58 61.66
CA ASP A 26 -8.37 17.77 60.79
C ASP A 26 -9.63 17.22 61.46
N LYS A 27 -10.78 17.81 61.14
CA LYS A 27 -12.07 17.44 61.72
C LYS A 27 -12.51 16.08 61.19
N THR A 28 -12.29 15.01 61.94
CA THR A 28 -12.96 13.72 61.71
C THR A 28 -13.62 13.19 62.99
N ASP A 29 -14.89 12.80 62.82
CA ASP A 29 -15.62 11.79 63.56
C ASP A 29 -15.92 11.99 65.05
N ARG A 30 -17.23 12.15 65.33
CA ARG A 30 -17.82 11.47 66.49
C ARG A 30 -17.43 10.00 66.36
N LYS A 31 -16.49 9.51 67.17
CA LYS A 31 -16.08 8.10 67.24
C LYS A 31 -17.32 7.22 67.43
N PHE A 32 -17.88 6.74 66.33
CA PHE A 32 -18.82 5.65 66.33
C PHE A 32 -18.00 4.41 66.68
N THR A 33 -18.13 3.94 67.91
CA THR A 33 -17.56 2.67 68.35
C THR A 33 -18.64 1.61 68.19
N PRO A 34 -18.65 0.85 67.09
CA PRO A 34 -19.63 -0.21 66.89
C PRO A 34 -19.48 -1.27 67.99
N LYS A 35 -20.62 -1.73 68.52
CA LYS A 35 -20.66 -2.81 69.50
C LYS A 35 -20.85 -4.13 68.75
N ASP A 36 -19.87 -5.03 68.85
CA ASP A 36 -19.86 -6.36 68.21
C ASP A 36 -20.14 -6.34 66.69
N PRO A 37 -19.41 -5.54 65.88
CA PRO A 37 -19.64 -5.45 64.43
C PRO A 37 -19.36 -6.79 63.71
N VAL A 38 -20.28 -7.14 62.83
CA VAL A 38 -20.15 -8.24 61.88
C VAL A 38 -20.34 -7.65 60.49
N ILE A 39 -19.38 -7.86 59.61
CA ILE A 39 -19.49 -7.58 58.18
C ILE A 39 -18.79 -8.70 57.41
N LYS A 40 -19.46 -9.27 56.41
CA LYS A 40 -18.90 -10.29 55.52
C LYS A 40 -19.35 -10.06 54.10
N LEU A 41 -18.44 -10.26 53.16
CA LEU A 41 -18.71 -10.26 51.72
C LEU A 41 -18.65 -11.70 51.18
N GLY A 42 -19.21 -11.88 49.99
CA GLY A 42 -18.99 -13.08 49.18
C GLY A 42 -17.53 -13.29 48.77
N GLY A 43 -17.28 -14.29 47.93
CA GLY A 43 -15.93 -14.59 47.42
C GLY A 43 -15.43 -13.61 46.35
N ASP A 44 -14.17 -13.80 45.96
CA ASP A 44 -13.56 -13.09 44.83
C ASP A 44 -14.34 -13.35 43.52
N VAL A 45 -14.30 -12.38 42.61
CA VAL A 45 -15.04 -12.39 41.34
C VAL A 45 -14.08 -12.49 40.17
N GLU A 46 -14.24 -13.55 39.37
CA GLU A 46 -13.56 -13.74 38.10
C GLU A 46 -14.38 -13.16 36.95
N VAL A 47 -13.75 -12.32 36.12
CA VAL A 47 -14.42 -11.53 35.09
C VAL A 47 -13.81 -11.80 33.74
N GLY A 48 -14.65 -12.10 32.75
CA GLY A 48 -14.21 -12.20 31.36
C GLY A 48 -13.72 -10.85 30.81
N LYS A 49 -12.93 -10.90 29.72
CA LYS A 49 -12.37 -9.71 29.05
C LYS A 49 -13.40 -8.63 28.70
N ALA A 50 -14.64 -9.02 28.39
CA ALA A 50 -15.73 -8.12 28.03
C ALA A 50 -16.30 -7.32 29.23
N GLY A 51 -15.96 -7.70 30.47
CA GLY A 51 -16.58 -7.13 31.66
C GLY A 51 -18.00 -7.66 31.89
N GLY A 52 -18.80 -6.94 32.65
CA GLY A 52 -20.16 -7.33 33.00
C GLY A 52 -20.67 -6.70 34.30
N SER A 53 -21.93 -6.97 34.62
CA SER A 53 -22.55 -6.57 35.89
C SER A 53 -22.57 -7.75 36.86
N TYR A 54 -22.25 -7.48 38.13
CA TYR A 54 -22.09 -8.47 39.19
C TYR A 54 -22.82 -8.02 40.44
N THR A 55 -23.46 -8.97 41.13
CA THR A 55 -24.15 -8.75 42.41
C THR A 55 -23.40 -9.48 43.51
N VAL A 56 -23.13 -8.78 44.62
CA VAL A 56 -22.42 -9.32 45.77
C VAL A 56 -23.31 -9.23 47.01
N PRO A 57 -23.59 -10.35 47.69
CA PRO A 57 -24.28 -10.34 48.97
C PRO A 57 -23.35 -9.81 50.06
N ILE A 58 -23.94 -9.10 51.02
CA ILE A 58 -23.27 -8.58 52.21
C ILE A 58 -24.08 -8.96 53.44
N GLU A 59 -23.43 -9.63 54.39
CA GLU A 59 -23.98 -9.87 55.73
C GLU A 59 -23.46 -8.77 56.64
N SER A 60 -24.35 -8.03 57.31
CA SER A 60 -23.93 -7.00 58.26
C SER A 60 -24.97 -6.77 59.34
N ASN A 61 -24.54 -6.65 60.60
CA ASN A 61 -25.42 -6.28 61.70
C ASN A 61 -25.52 -4.76 61.93
N LEU A 62 -24.75 -3.96 61.19
CA LEU A 62 -24.66 -2.50 61.32
C LEU A 62 -24.69 -1.81 59.94
N PRO A 63 -24.89 -0.49 59.88
CA PRO A 63 -24.83 0.26 58.63
C PRO A 63 -23.45 0.12 57.96
N TRP A 64 -23.45 -0.13 56.66
CA TRP A 64 -22.24 -0.35 55.88
C TRP A 64 -22.20 0.56 54.64
N ARG A 65 -21.00 0.77 54.11
CA ARG A 65 -20.72 1.49 52.86
C ARG A 65 -19.81 0.68 51.98
N VAL A 66 -19.86 0.90 50.67
CA VAL A 66 -19.02 0.23 49.67
C VAL A 66 -18.28 1.26 48.82
N ARG A 67 -17.06 0.92 48.40
CA ARG A 67 -16.22 1.71 47.50
C ARG A 67 -15.47 0.78 46.55
N SER A 68 -15.25 1.26 45.34
CA SER A 68 -14.23 0.70 44.46
C SER A 68 -12.89 1.38 44.72
N GLU A 69 -11.80 0.61 44.65
CA GLU A 69 -10.42 1.13 44.72
C GLU A 69 -9.84 1.46 43.34
N VAL A 70 -10.61 1.17 42.28
CA VAL A 70 -10.21 1.37 40.88
C VAL A 70 -11.35 2.00 40.07
N ASP A 71 -11.01 2.73 39.02
CA ASP A 71 -11.96 3.48 38.19
C ASP A 71 -12.74 2.61 37.19
N TRP A 72 -12.22 1.43 36.83
CA TRP A 72 -12.84 0.51 35.89
C TRP A 72 -13.90 -0.43 36.52
N ILE A 73 -14.10 -0.35 37.84
CA ILE A 73 -15.21 -0.98 38.57
C ILE A 73 -16.14 0.13 39.05
N LEU A 74 -17.35 0.18 38.49
CA LEU A 74 -18.36 1.19 38.78
C LEU A 74 -19.41 0.59 39.72
N LEU A 75 -19.60 1.18 40.90
CA LEU A 75 -20.66 0.76 41.80
C LEU A 75 -22.04 1.09 41.21
N GLY A 76 -23.03 0.25 41.53
CA GLY A 76 -24.43 0.49 41.18
C GLY A 76 -25.13 1.41 42.18
N GLU A 77 -26.45 1.46 42.11
CA GLU A 77 -27.25 2.44 42.88
C GLU A 77 -27.17 2.27 44.40
N VAL A 78 -26.87 1.05 44.88
CA VAL A 78 -26.75 0.74 46.31
C VAL A 78 -25.29 0.77 46.73
N GLU A 79 -24.84 1.91 47.27
CA GLU A 79 -23.48 2.09 47.80
C GLU A 79 -23.41 2.02 49.34
N ASN A 80 -24.56 1.89 49.99
CA ASN A 80 -24.68 1.76 51.44
C ASN A 80 -25.99 1.06 51.81
N GLY A 81 -26.04 0.47 53.00
CA GLY A 81 -27.22 -0.24 53.48
C GLY A 81 -27.24 -0.39 54.99
N MET A 82 -28.36 -0.92 55.51
CA MET A 82 -28.52 -1.32 56.90
C MET A 82 -28.90 -2.79 56.96
N GLY A 83 -28.21 -3.57 57.79
CA GLY A 83 -28.46 -5.00 57.88
C GLY A 83 -27.85 -5.77 56.70
N ASP A 84 -28.24 -7.03 56.59
CA ASP A 84 -27.91 -7.88 55.45
C ASP A 84 -28.54 -7.32 54.16
N GLY A 85 -27.86 -7.52 53.03
CA GLY A 85 -28.33 -7.07 51.73
C GLY A 85 -27.42 -7.51 50.59
N GLU A 86 -27.47 -6.75 49.50
CA GLU A 86 -26.59 -6.92 48.34
C GLU A 86 -26.26 -5.56 47.72
N PHE A 87 -25.15 -5.50 47.00
CA PHE A 87 -24.83 -4.39 46.13
C PHE A 87 -24.40 -4.91 44.75
N THR A 88 -24.52 -4.07 43.74
CA THR A 88 -24.08 -4.39 42.38
C THR A 88 -22.89 -3.54 41.98
N PHE A 89 -22.03 -4.07 41.11
CA PHE A 89 -21.03 -3.27 40.40
C PHE A 89 -20.90 -3.71 38.95
N THR A 90 -20.41 -2.82 38.11
CA THR A 90 -20.13 -3.08 36.68
C THR A 90 -18.65 -2.98 36.43
N VAL A 91 -18.11 -3.99 35.77
CA VAL A 91 -16.70 -4.07 35.34
C VAL A 91 -16.61 -3.65 33.89
N SER A 92 -15.81 -2.63 33.60
CA SER A 92 -15.54 -2.18 32.24
C SER A 92 -14.73 -3.24 31.46
N PRO A 93 -14.77 -3.27 30.11
CA PRO A 93 -13.94 -4.18 29.32
C PRO A 93 -12.43 -3.97 29.59
N ASN A 94 -11.65 -5.06 29.66
CA ASN A 94 -10.20 -4.99 29.77
C ASN A 94 -9.57 -4.91 28.38
N LYS A 95 -9.16 -3.72 27.95
CA LYS A 95 -8.51 -3.48 26.64
C LYS A 95 -6.98 -3.63 26.70
N THR A 96 -6.46 -4.43 27.61
CA THR A 96 -5.02 -4.67 27.74
C THR A 96 -4.72 -6.15 27.56
N LEU A 97 -3.49 -6.46 27.12
CA LEU A 97 -3.01 -7.85 27.02
C LEU A 97 -2.62 -8.45 28.37
N PHE A 98 -2.90 -7.74 29.47
CA PHE A 98 -2.56 -8.16 30.81
C PHE A 98 -3.81 -8.33 31.65
N GLU A 99 -3.81 -9.37 32.48
CA GLU A 99 -4.80 -9.49 33.54
C GLU A 99 -4.71 -8.26 34.44
N ARG A 100 -5.88 -7.79 34.93
CA ARG A 100 -5.93 -6.68 35.88
C ARG A 100 -6.74 -7.07 37.11
N GLU A 101 -6.26 -6.65 38.27
CA GLU A 101 -6.91 -6.86 39.56
C GLU A 101 -7.38 -5.51 40.13
N GLY A 102 -8.59 -5.50 40.67
CA GLY A 102 -9.17 -4.39 41.43
C GLY A 102 -9.82 -4.91 42.71
N ARG A 103 -10.16 -4.00 43.62
CA ARG A 103 -10.83 -4.34 44.88
C ARG A 103 -12.09 -3.54 45.06
N VAL A 104 -13.11 -4.21 45.58
CA VAL A 104 -14.31 -3.59 46.10
C VAL A 104 -14.34 -3.83 47.60
N THR A 105 -14.40 -2.75 48.36
CA THR A 105 -14.27 -2.76 49.82
C THR A 105 -15.56 -2.28 50.46
N ALA A 106 -16.14 -3.10 51.34
CA ALA A 106 -17.27 -2.75 52.19
C ALA A 106 -16.82 -2.53 53.62
N TRP A 107 -17.34 -1.52 54.31
CA TRP A 107 -16.92 -1.21 55.69
C TRP A 107 -18.05 -0.65 56.56
N ILE A 108 -17.94 -0.92 57.86
CA ILE A 108 -18.69 -0.22 58.93
C ILE A 108 -17.84 0.95 59.47
N THR A 109 -16.58 0.66 59.82
CA THR A 109 -15.49 1.61 60.07
C THR A 109 -14.22 1.08 59.41
N ASP A 110 -13.13 1.85 59.36
CA ASP A 110 -11.88 1.39 58.74
C ASP A 110 -11.30 0.11 59.39
N GLU A 111 -11.54 -0.10 60.69
CA GLU A 111 -11.14 -1.33 61.40
C GLU A 111 -11.98 -2.56 61.01
N TYR A 112 -13.20 -2.34 60.50
CA TYR A 112 -14.14 -3.37 60.09
C TYR A 112 -14.46 -3.24 58.59
N ALA A 113 -13.41 -3.31 57.79
CA ALA A 113 -13.49 -3.39 56.34
C ALA A 113 -13.30 -4.84 55.86
N GLN A 114 -14.03 -5.21 54.81
CA GLN A 114 -13.85 -6.45 54.06
C GLN A 114 -13.72 -6.11 52.58
N SER A 115 -12.87 -6.83 51.86
CA SER A 115 -12.63 -6.59 50.44
C SER A 115 -12.75 -7.88 49.65
N ILE A 116 -13.36 -7.80 48.48
CA ILE A 116 -13.28 -8.85 47.45
C ILE A 116 -12.30 -8.41 46.37
N ARG A 117 -11.56 -9.37 45.80
CA ARG A 117 -10.81 -9.15 44.57
C ARG A 117 -11.72 -9.32 43.37
N VAL A 118 -11.51 -8.48 42.38
CA VAL A 118 -12.09 -8.61 41.05
C VAL A 118 -10.93 -8.79 40.09
N VAL A 119 -10.77 -10.01 39.60
CA VAL A 119 -9.70 -10.38 38.65
C VAL A 119 -10.33 -10.46 37.27
N GLN A 120 -9.79 -9.67 36.33
CA GLN A 120 -10.32 -9.61 34.97
C GLN A 120 -9.31 -10.10 33.95
N ALA A 121 -9.71 -11.10 33.18
CA ALA A 121 -8.92 -11.69 32.11
C ALA A 121 -8.43 -10.64 31.08
N PRO A 122 -7.24 -10.82 30.49
CA PRO A 122 -6.73 -9.96 29.42
C PRO A 122 -7.56 -10.06 28.14
N SER A 123 -7.49 -9.02 27.33
CA SER A 123 -7.82 -9.11 25.90
C SER A 123 -6.78 -9.96 25.16
N SER A 124 -7.22 -10.62 24.10
CA SER A 124 -6.31 -11.15 23.08
C SER A 124 -5.86 -10.03 22.12
N PRO A 125 -4.75 -10.20 21.36
CA PRO A 125 -4.34 -9.23 20.35
C PRO A 125 -5.45 -8.88 19.34
N GLU A 126 -6.27 -9.87 18.97
CA GLU A 126 -7.42 -9.71 18.07
C GLU A 126 -8.50 -8.80 18.68
N ASP A 127 -8.67 -8.80 20.01
CA ASP A 127 -9.61 -7.92 20.70
C ASP A 127 -9.14 -6.45 20.79
N LEU A 128 -7.89 -6.18 20.40
CA LEU A 128 -7.33 -4.84 20.30
C LEU A 128 -7.39 -4.29 18.88
N GLU A 129 -7.72 -5.12 17.89
CA GLU A 129 -7.93 -4.69 16.51
C GLU A 129 -9.26 -3.95 16.41
N VAL A 130 -9.24 -2.74 15.86
CA VAL A 130 -10.45 -1.96 15.63
C VAL A 130 -10.89 -2.20 14.19
N HIS A 131 -12.12 -2.70 14.04
CA HIS A 131 -12.76 -2.97 12.77
C HIS A 131 -13.83 -1.92 12.50
N TRP A 132 -13.59 -1.07 11.52
CA TRP A 132 -14.57 -0.14 10.98
C TRP A 132 -15.35 -0.81 9.86
N TYR A 133 -16.66 -0.62 9.85
CA TYR A 133 -17.57 -1.11 8.82
C TYR A 133 -18.21 0.07 8.10
N VAL A 134 -18.12 0.05 6.78
CA VAL A 134 -18.44 1.20 5.93
C VAL A 134 -19.41 0.81 4.83
N LYS A 135 -20.51 1.58 4.70
CA LYS A 135 -21.49 1.45 3.61
C LYS A 135 -21.71 2.79 2.92
N THR A 136 -22.20 2.77 1.68
CA THR A 136 -22.54 4.01 0.95
C THR A 136 -23.68 4.78 1.59
N ASP A 137 -24.57 4.09 2.32
CA ASP A 137 -25.67 4.66 3.11
C ASP A 137 -25.34 4.73 4.62
N GLY A 138 -24.08 4.50 5.00
CA GLY A 138 -23.61 4.64 6.38
C GLY A 138 -23.68 6.08 6.88
N SER A 139 -23.79 6.26 8.20
CA SER A 139 -23.87 7.59 8.83
C SER A 139 -22.63 7.91 9.65
N ALA A 140 -22.18 9.17 9.61
CA ALA A 140 -21.08 9.64 10.46
C ALA A 140 -21.41 9.61 11.96
N ASP A 141 -22.71 9.61 12.30
CA ASP A 141 -23.22 9.51 13.68
C ASP A 141 -23.20 8.07 14.22
N ASN A 142 -23.11 7.07 13.34
CA ASN A 142 -22.97 5.69 13.77
C ASN A 142 -21.56 5.41 14.30
N ASP A 143 -21.44 4.45 15.23
CA ASP A 143 -20.15 4.07 15.80
C ASP A 143 -19.21 3.38 14.80
N GLY A 144 -19.72 2.83 13.70
CA GLY A 144 -18.95 2.14 12.67
C GLY A 144 -18.39 0.79 13.10
N MET A 145 -18.83 0.22 14.23
CA MET A 145 -18.25 -1.00 14.82
C MET A 145 -18.93 -2.29 14.34
N THR A 146 -20.04 -2.18 13.60
CA THR A 146 -20.75 -3.32 12.98
C THR A 146 -21.31 -2.92 11.61
N TRP A 147 -21.75 -3.90 10.82
CA TRP A 147 -22.41 -3.62 9.54
C TRP A 147 -23.78 -2.95 9.69
N GLU A 148 -24.48 -3.17 10.81
CA GLU A 148 -25.77 -2.59 11.15
C GLU A 148 -25.61 -1.11 11.55
N THR A 149 -24.51 -0.78 12.22
CA THR A 149 -24.11 0.59 12.59
C THR A 149 -22.97 1.10 11.71
N ALA A 150 -22.98 0.75 10.42
CA ALA A 150 -21.93 1.13 9.49
C ALA A 150 -21.82 2.66 9.38
N THR A 151 -20.59 3.16 9.28
CA THR A 151 -20.28 4.58 9.16
C THR A 151 -19.85 4.96 7.74
N THR A 152 -19.54 6.24 7.50
CA THR A 152 -19.00 6.71 6.21
C THR A 152 -17.52 6.39 6.10
N LEU A 153 -17.01 6.22 4.88
CA LEU A 153 -15.59 5.95 4.64
C LEU A 153 -14.69 7.04 5.22
N HIS A 154 -15.12 8.30 5.07
CA HIS A 154 -14.38 9.43 5.61
C HIS A 154 -14.30 9.40 7.15
N ASN A 155 -15.39 9.08 7.86
CA ASN A 155 -15.39 8.99 9.32
C ASN A 155 -14.47 7.87 9.81
N ALA A 156 -14.48 6.71 9.13
CA ALA A 156 -13.59 5.60 9.44
C ALA A 156 -12.12 5.97 9.23
N LEU A 157 -11.76 6.57 8.10
CA LEU A 157 -10.38 6.99 7.80
C LEU A 157 -9.85 8.03 8.79
N SER A 158 -10.66 9.04 9.13
CA SER A 158 -10.24 10.13 10.04
C SER A 158 -10.07 9.70 11.50
N LYS A 159 -10.82 8.67 11.95
CA LYS A 159 -10.75 8.13 13.32
C LYS A 159 -9.79 6.96 13.47
N SER A 160 -9.35 6.36 12.36
CA SER A 160 -8.47 5.20 12.40
C SER A 160 -7.07 5.53 12.90
N ILE A 161 -6.50 4.59 13.63
CA ILE A 161 -5.10 4.61 14.05
C ILE A 161 -4.35 3.42 13.41
N ASN A 162 -3.03 3.40 13.55
CA ASN A 162 -2.19 2.31 13.00
C ASN A 162 -2.70 0.94 13.47
N GLY A 163 -2.85 0.01 12.53
CA GLY A 163 -3.33 -1.35 12.78
C GLY A 163 -4.85 -1.53 12.73
N ASN A 164 -5.63 -0.48 12.45
CA ASN A 164 -7.08 -0.61 12.26
C ASN A 164 -7.41 -1.29 10.92
N PHE A 165 -8.56 -1.94 10.87
CA PHE A 165 -9.16 -2.49 9.66
C PHE A 165 -10.38 -1.67 9.27
N ILE A 166 -10.57 -1.41 7.98
CA ILE A 166 -11.71 -0.70 7.43
C ILE A 166 -12.30 -1.59 6.33
N HIS A 167 -13.45 -2.19 6.62
CA HIS A 167 -14.21 -3.07 5.73
C HIS A 167 -15.23 -2.24 4.98
N VAL A 168 -15.17 -2.26 3.66
CA VAL A 168 -15.96 -1.38 2.80
C VAL A 168 -16.89 -2.21 1.93
N ALA A 169 -18.18 -1.96 2.06
CA ALA A 169 -19.21 -2.58 1.22
C ALA A 169 -19.09 -2.15 -0.25
N ALA A 170 -19.75 -2.89 -1.11
CA ALA A 170 -19.86 -2.57 -2.53
C ALA A 170 -20.65 -1.27 -2.71
N GLY A 171 -20.24 -0.51 -3.72
CA GLY A 171 -20.81 0.78 -4.01
C GLY A 171 -19.75 1.80 -4.41
N THR A 172 -20.22 2.99 -4.75
CA THR A 172 -19.37 4.10 -5.18
C THR A 172 -19.26 5.14 -4.07
N TYR A 173 -18.05 5.39 -3.64
CA TYR A 173 -17.69 6.38 -2.62
C TYR A 173 -17.00 7.55 -3.30
N VAL A 174 -17.43 8.77 -2.95
CA VAL A 174 -16.85 10.03 -3.44
C VAL A 174 -16.21 10.76 -2.27
N PRO A 175 -15.00 11.33 -2.40
CA PRO A 175 -14.36 12.01 -1.29
C PRO A 175 -15.04 13.35 -0.98
N GLU A 176 -15.19 13.65 0.30
CA GLU A 176 -15.88 14.84 0.79
C GLU A 176 -14.96 15.81 1.54
N GLN A 177 -13.77 15.36 1.94
CA GLN A 177 -12.82 16.18 2.68
C GLN A 177 -11.55 16.44 1.90
N SER A 178 -11.09 17.68 1.97
CA SER A 178 -9.82 18.09 1.37
C SER A 178 -8.65 17.44 2.08
N LEU A 179 -7.61 17.12 1.31
CA LEU A 179 -6.31 16.68 1.83
C LEU A 179 -5.84 17.59 2.97
N ALA A 180 -5.30 17.01 4.04
CA ALA A 180 -4.73 17.77 5.15
C ALA A 180 -3.72 18.83 4.66
N GLY A 181 -3.80 20.04 5.22
CA GLY A 181 -2.90 21.15 4.87
C GLY A 181 -3.09 21.75 3.47
N SER A 182 -4.08 21.30 2.70
CA SER A 182 -4.44 21.90 1.41
C SER A 182 -5.06 23.29 1.57
N LYS A 183 -5.26 23.99 0.44
CA LYS A 183 -5.89 25.33 0.43
C LYS A 183 -7.42 25.27 0.41
N GLY A 184 -8.01 24.08 0.44
CA GLY A 184 -9.46 23.89 0.50
C GLY A 184 -10.17 24.14 -0.83
N ALA A 185 -9.50 23.95 -1.97
CA ALA A 185 -10.20 23.85 -3.24
C ALA A 185 -11.10 22.60 -3.21
N ALA A 186 -12.22 22.63 -3.92
CA ALA A 186 -13.11 21.46 -3.93
C ALA A 186 -12.43 20.23 -4.53
N GLU A 187 -11.56 20.45 -5.52
CA GLU A 187 -10.74 19.44 -6.18
C GLU A 187 -9.65 18.86 -5.25
N ASP A 188 -9.35 19.50 -4.10
CA ASP A 188 -8.46 18.92 -3.10
C ASP A 188 -9.12 17.77 -2.31
N ALA A 189 -10.42 17.51 -2.52
CA ALA A 189 -11.13 16.41 -1.89
C ALA A 189 -10.46 15.06 -2.20
N THR A 190 -10.19 14.25 -1.19
CA THR A 190 -9.51 12.95 -1.35
C THR A 190 -9.88 11.96 -0.24
N PHE A 191 -9.67 10.67 -0.49
CA PHE A 191 -9.57 9.67 0.57
C PHE A 191 -8.15 9.67 1.11
N GLU A 192 -7.91 10.46 2.15
CA GLU A 192 -6.60 10.48 2.82
C GLU A 192 -6.45 9.27 3.75
N ILE A 193 -5.42 8.46 3.51
CA ILE A 193 -5.00 7.37 4.39
C ILE A 193 -3.78 7.86 5.19
N SER A 194 -4.05 8.37 6.39
CA SER A 194 -3.06 9.01 7.27
C SER A 194 -2.49 8.09 8.36
N ALA A 195 -3.01 6.86 8.47
CA ALA A 195 -2.54 5.82 9.38
C ALA A 195 -2.30 4.49 8.63
N ASN A 196 -1.44 3.64 9.17
CA ASN A 196 -1.12 2.31 8.63
C ASN A 196 -2.29 1.34 8.88
N VAL A 197 -3.36 1.50 8.11
CA VAL A 197 -4.62 0.72 8.20
C VAL A 197 -4.71 -0.32 7.09
N SER A 198 -5.61 -1.29 7.26
CA SER A 198 -6.06 -2.17 6.19
C SER A 198 -7.41 -1.72 5.66
N LEU A 199 -7.44 -1.14 4.47
CA LEU A 199 -8.65 -0.75 3.74
C LEU A 199 -9.03 -1.86 2.75
N ILE A 200 -10.13 -2.55 3.02
CA ILE A 200 -10.55 -3.77 2.34
C ILE A 200 -11.94 -3.58 1.72
N GLY A 201 -12.01 -3.51 0.40
CA GLY A 201 -13.24 -3.54 -0.38
C GLY A 201 -13.68 -4.96 -0.73
N GLY A 202 -14.84 -5.06 -1.39
CA GLY A 202 -15.35 -6.35 -1.88
C GLY A 202 -16.47 -6.94 -1.04
N TYR A 203 -16.97 -6.27 -0.01
CA TYR A 203 -18.09 -6.81 0.78
C TYR A 203 -19.43 -6.53 0.08
N PRO A 204 -20.47 -7.38 0.21
CA PRO A 204 -21.78 -7.09 -0.37
C PRO A 204 -22.34 -5.74 0.09
N ALA A 205 -23.09 -5.03 -0.77
CA ALA A 205 -23.71 -3.75 -0.41
C ALA A 205 -24.59 -3.86 0.86
N GLY A 206 -25.35 -4.96 0.95
CA GLY A 206 -26.15 -5.33 2.12
C GLY A 206 -25.41 -6.18 3.14
N ALA A 207 -24.09 -6.02 3.29
CA ALA A 207 -23.29 -6.82 4.21
C ALA A 207 -23.86 -6.80 5.64
N VAL A 208 -23.73 -7.96 6.30
CA VAL A 208 -24.13 -8.26 7.68
C VAL A 208 -22.98 -9.01 8.34
N THR A 209 -23.05 -9.25 9.66
CA THR A 209 -22.05 -10.04 10.38
C THR A 209 -21.73 -11.36 9.66
N GLY A 210 -20.44 -11.64 9.44
CA GLY A 210 -19.98 -12.84 8.73
C GLY A 210 -19.86 -12.70 7.21
N ALA A 211 -20.18 -11.52 6.64
CA ALA A 211 -19.92 -11.25 5.22
C ALA A 211 -18.42 -11.43 4.87
N VAL A 212 -18.15 -11.92 3.67
CA VAL A 212 -16.80 -12.16 3.13
C VAL A 212 -16.57 -11.26 1.92
N ALA A 213 -15.35 -10.76 1.78
CA ALA A 213 -14.97 -9.95 0.64
C ALA A 213 -14.79 -10.81 -0.63
N ASP A 214 -15.43 -10.38 -1.71
CA ASP A 214 -15.31 -10.87 -3.09
C ASP A 214 -15.40 -9.64 -4.01
N PRO A 215 -14.26 -9.01 -4.36
CA PRO A 215 -14.25 -7.76 -5.12
C PRO A 215 -14.70 -7.91 -6.58
N ASP A 216 -14.63 -9.11 -7.15
CA ASP A 216 -15.15 -9.40 -8.49
C ASP A 216 -16.69 -9.37 -8.49
N ALA A 217 -17.32 -9.94 -7.45
CA ALA A 217 -18.77 -9.95 -7.32
C ALA A 217 -19.34 -8.65 -6.72
N ASN A 218 -18.60 -7.98 -5.85
CA ASN A 218 -19.07 -6.88 -5.01
C ASN A 218 -18.14 -5.66 -5.11
N PRO A 219 -18.10 -4.96 -6.25
CA PRO A 219 -17.10 -3.91 -6.49
C PRO A 219 -17.25 -2.73 -5.50
N THR A 220 -16.17 -2.41 -4.81
CA THR A 220 -15.99 -1.18 -4.03
C THR A 220 -15.23 -0.16 -4.88
N VAL A 221 -15.89 0.94 -5.23
CA VAL A 221 -15.36 1.97 -6.13
C VAL A 221 -15.08 3.25 -5.36
N LEU A 222 -13.83 3.68 -5.33
CA LEU A 222 -13.42 5.03 -4.93
C LEU A 222 -13.37 5.90 -6.19
N SER A 223 -14.28 6.86 -6.29
CA SER A 223 -14.44 7.72 -7.46
C SER A 223 -14.05 9.16 -7.15
N GLY A 224 -13.20 9.74 -7.99
CA GLY A 224 -12.86 11.16 -7.94
C GLY A 224 -13.93 12.08 -8.52
N ARG A 225 -15.08 11.59 -9.00
CA ARG A 225 -16.13 12.42 -9.63
C ARG A 225 -16.92 13.20 -8.58
N LEU A 226 -16.63 14.49 -8.48
CA LEU A 226 -17.26 15.43 -7.54
C LEU A 226 -18.52 16.07 -8.13
N SER A 227 -19.27 16.76 -7.27
CA SER A 227 -20.45 17.54 -7.69
C SER A 227 -20.10 18.66 -8.66
N GLY A 228 -21.03 18.97 -9.58
CA GLY A 228 -20.88 20.05 -10.56
C GLY A 228 -19.92 19.73 -11.71
N GLY A 229 -19.64 18.46 -11.99
CA GLY A 229 -18.74 18.03 -13.07
C GLY A 229 -17.26 18.22 -12.74
N ARG A 230 -16.93 18.48 -11.47
CA ARG A 230 -15.56 18.58 -10.97
C ARG A 230 -15.00 17.20 -10.68
N HIS A 231 -13.68 17.14 -10.53
CA HIS A 231 -12.97 15.92 -10.20
C HIS A 231 -11.93 16.20 -9.11
N ALA A 232 -11.73 15.24 -8.22
CA ALA A 232 -10.63 15.25 -7.26
C ALA A 232 -9.29 15.22 -7.99
N TYR A 233 -8.32 16.01 -7.53
CA TYR A 233 -6.95 15.95 -8.06
C TYR A 233 -6.30 14.59 -7.81
N HIS A 234 -6.59 14.00 -6.66
CA HIS A 234 -6.15 12.67 -6.25
C HIS A 234 -7.34 11.95 -5.63
N VAL A 235 -7.75 10.79 -6.16
CA VAL A 235 -8.80 10.00 -5.51
C VAL A 235 -8.33 9.53 -4.13
N VAL A 236 -7.10 9.02 -4.04
CA VAL A 236 -6.49 8.53 -2.80
C VAL A 236 -5.12 9.18 -2.57
N CYS A 237 -4.93 9.71 -1.36
CA CYS A 237 -3.63 10.21 -0.89
C CYS A 237 -3.17 9.37 0.31
N VAL A 238 -2.04 8.68 0.18
CA VAL A 238 -1.43 7.97 1.31
C VAL A 238 -0.37 8.86 1.95
N THR A 239 -0.70 9.36 3.14
CA THR A 239 0.15 10.26 3.95
C THR A 239 0.66 9.58 5.22
N ALA A 240 0.24 8.33 5.47
CA ALA A 240 0.64 7.53 6.62
C ALA A 240 2.17 7.46 6.77
N ALA A 241 2.66 7.95 7.91
CA ALA A 241 4.08 7.90 8.22
C ALA A 241 4.55 6.44 8.33
N LYS A 242 5.75 6.16 7.82
CA LYS A 242 6.42 4.87 8.02
C LYS A 242 6.54 4.55 9.49
N ALA A 243 6.22 3.32 9.85
CA ALA A 243 6.44 2.74 11.16
C ALA A 243 6.97 1.31 11.01
N ASP A 244 7.85 0.90 11.91
CA ASP A 244 8.51 -0.40 11.81
C ASP A 244 7.50 -1.56 11.75
N GLY A 245 7.64 -2.40 10.72
CA GLY A 245 6.76 -3.54 10.48
C GLY A 245 5.31 -3.21 10.12
N ARG A 246 4.98 -1.94 9.85
CA ARG A 246 3.62 -1.51 9.49
C ARG A 246 3.58 -0.99 8.06
N ARG A 247 2.48 -1.30 7.37
CA ARG A 247 2.18 -0.87 6.01
C ARG A 247 0.70 -0.54 5.92
N VAL A 248 0.33 0.40 5.06
CA VAL A 248 -1.07 0.55 4.62
C VAL A 248 -1.37 -0.62 3.69
N LEU A 249 -2.48 -1.32 3.89
CA LEU A 249 -3.03 -2.26 2.93
C LEU A 249 -4.23 -1.63 2.24
N MET A 250 -4.22 -1.57 0.91
CA MET A 250 -5.38 -1.30 0.06
C MET A 250 -5.70 -2.58 -0.70
N LYS A 251 -6.90 -3.14 -0.48
CA LYS A 251 -7.29 -4.41 -1.09
C LYS A 251 -8.70 -4.40 -1.68
N GLY A 252 -8.89 -4.95 -2.88
CA GLY A 252 -10.23 -5.15 -3.45
C GLY A 252 -10.92 -3.85 -3.88
N LEU A 253 -10.15 -2.84 -4.32
CA LEU A 253 -10.65 -1.50 -4.61
C LEU A 253 -10.53 -1.16 -6.10
N THR A 254 -11.58 -0.55 -6.65
CA THR A 254 -11.46 0.20 -7.92
C THR A 254 -11.26 1.68 -7.61
N ILE A 255 -10.18 2.27 -8.12
CA ILE A 255 -9.81 3.69 -7.92
C ILE A 255 -9.85 4.40 -9.27
N THR A 256 -10.79 5.32 -9.44
CA THR A 256 -11.11 5.88 -10.76
C THR A 256 -11.54 7.34 -10.75
N GLU A 257 -11.56 7.96 -11.93
CA GLU A 257 -12.07 9.30 -12.18
C GLU A 257 -11.37 10.44 -11.41
N GLY A 258 -10.13 10.23 -10.99
CA GLY A 258 -9.25 11.33 -10.59
C GLY A 258 -8.81 12.17 -11.79
N LEU A 259 -8.63 13.47 -11.59
CA LEU A 259 -8.16 14.40 -12.62
C LEU A 259 -7.16 15.40 -12.03
N CYS A 260 -5.86 15.18 -12.28
CA CYS A 260 -4.84 16.12 -11.80
C CYS A 260 -4.96 17.51 -12.45
N SER A 261 -4.55 18.53 -11.71
CA SER A 261 -4.42 19.91 -12.17
C SER A 261 -3.41 20.05 -13.32
N GLY A 262 -3.68 20.97 -14.24
CA GLY A 262 -2.66 21.45 -15.20
C GLY A 262 -1.59 22.34 -14.56
N THR A 263 -1.78 22.76 -13.30
CA THR A 263 -0.88 23.69 -12.61
C THR A 263 0.16 22.94 -11.78
N ALA A 264 1.42 23.38 -11.88
CA ALA A 264 2.54 22.84 -11.12
C ALA A 264 2.54 23.35 -9.67
N SER A 265 1.62 22.87 -8.85
CA SER A 265 1.59 23.14 -7.40
C SER A 265 1.70 21.84 -6.59
N TYR A 266 1.97 21.96 -5.30
CA TYR A 266 2.06 20.84 -4.38
C TYR A 266 1.75 21.26 -2.94
N TYR A 267 1.38 20.27 -2.14
CA TYR A 267 1.32 20.36 -0.68
C TYR A 267 2.46 19.55 -0.07
N THR A 268 3.02 20.00 1.05
CA THR A 268 4.06 19.27 1.76
C THR A 268 3.48 18.64 3.01
N LEU A 269 3.53 17.31 3.10
CA LEU A 269 3.02 16.54 4.23
C LEU A 269 4.05 15.47 4.58
N ASN A 270 4.39 15.33 5.86
CA ASN A 270 5.29 14.29 6.39
C ASN A 270 6.61 14.13 5.60
N GLY A 271 7.18 15.25 5.13
CA GLY A 271 8.43 15.28 4.36
C GLY A 271 8.29 14.97 2.85
N ALA A 272 7.09 14.67 2.36
CA ALA A 272 6.81 14.41 0.95
C ALA A 272 6.06 15.58 0.29
N ARG A 273 6.26 15.75 -1.03
CA ARG A 273 5.51 16.71 -1.86
C ARG A 273 4.42 15.99 -2.64
N PHE A 274 3.17 16.32 -2.33
CA PHE A 274 1.97 15.85 -3.01
C PHE A 274 1.63 16.84 -4.12
N TYR A 275 2.13 16.57 -5.33
CA TYR A 275 1.91 17.44 -6.48
C TYR A 275 0.49 17.26 -7.02
N ILE A 276 -0.34 18.29 -6.98
CA ILE A 276 -1.70 18.26 -7.54
C ILE A 276 -1.76 18.01 -9.05
N SER A 277 -0.61 17.98 -9.71
CA SER A 277 -0.44 17.74 -11.14
C SER A 277 -0.05 16.29 -11.48
N ARG A 278 0.00 15.39 -10.49
CA ARG A 278 0.43 13.99 -10.64
C ARG A 278 -0.28 13.02 -9.69
N GLY A 279 -0.57 11.80 -10.14
CA GLY A 279 -1.20 10.75 -9.35
C GLY A 279 -2.71 10.96 -9.21
N GLY A 280 -3.42 11.01 -10.34
CA GLY A 280 -4.86 11.24 -10.39
C GLY A 280 -5.64 10.20 -9.60
N GLY A 281 -5.28 8.92 -9.78
CA GLY A 281 -5.82 7.84 -8.98
C GLY A 281 -5.24 7.85 -7.56
N VAL A 282 -3.94 7.57 -7.46
CA VAL A 282 -3.26 7.36 -6.17
C VAL A 282 -1.97 8.19 -6.12
N THR A 283 -1.73 8.82 -4.97
CA THR A 283 -0.42 9.38 -4.65
C THR A 283 0.08 8.85 -3.31
N VAL A 284 1.33 8.40 -3.28
CA VAL A 284 1.99 7.84 -2.10
C VAL A 284 3.26 8.65 -1.82
N GLY A 285 3.35 9.25 -0.63
CA GLY A 285 4.50 10.06 -0.23
C GLY A 285 5.08 9.60 1.09
N ASN A 286 6.36 9.18 1.10
CA ASN A 286 7.09 8.76 2.30
C ASN A 286 6.32 7.75 3.19
N ALA A 287 5.67 6.78 2.55
CA ALA A 287 4.86 5.76 3.21
C ALA A 287 5.27 4.34 2.77
N ALA A 288 4.81 3.33 3.50
CA ALA A 288 4.93 1.92 3.14
C ALA A 288 3.53 1.36 2.83
N VAL A 289 3.32 0.84 1.62
CA VAL A 289 1.97 0.53 1.10
C VAL A 289 1.96 -0.79 0.35
N ASP A 290 0.95 -1.62 0.62
CA ASP A 290 0.60 -2.79 -0.16
C ASP A 290 -0.73 -2.54 -0.87
N ILE A 291 -0.72 -2.70 -2.19
CA ILE A 291 -1.89 -2.58 -3.06
C ILE A 291 -2.14 -3.97 -3.64
N ALA A 292 -3.22 -4.61 -3.21
CA ALA A 292 -3.53 -5.99 -3.58
C ALA A 292 -4.90 -6.07 -4.24
N ASP A 293 -5.04 -6.82 -5.34
CA ASP A 293 -6.36 -7.08 -5.92
C ASP A 293 -7.15 -5.78 -6.21
N CYS A 294 -6.45 -4.78 -6.75
CA CYS A 294 -7.01 -3.45 -7.01
C CYS A 294 -7.05 -3.16 -8.50
N LYS A 295 -7.91 -2.22 -8.89
CA LYS A 295 -7.97 -1.65 -10.23
C LYS A 295 -7.80 -0.14 -10.16
N ILE A 296 -6.68 0.39 -10.65
CA ILE A 296 -6.43 1.84 -10.78
C ILE A 296 -6.67 2.22 -12.23
N THR A 297 -7.85 2.77 -12.51
CA THR A 297 -8.36 2.86 -13.89
C THR A 297 -9.00 4.18 -14.25
N GLN A 298 -8.88 4.58 -15.51
CA GLN A 298 -9.59 5.74 -16.08
C GLN A 298 -9.34 7.06 -15.32
N ASN A 299 -8.18 7.17 -14.69
CA ASN A 299 -7.74 8.43 -14.11
C ASN A 299 -7.08 9.28 -15.19
N LYS A 300 -7.11 10.60 -15.00
CA LYS A 300 -6.59 11.57 -15.96
C LYS A 300 -5.60 12.51 -15.31
N SER A 301 -4.63 12.97 -16.10
CA SER A 301 -3.74 14.05 -15.71
C SER A 301 -3.54 15.02 -16.86
N ALA A 302 -3.61 16.31 -16.54
CA ALA A 302 -3.26 17.36 -17.47
C ALA A 302 -1.75 17.65 -17.53
N LYS A 303 -0.91 16.92 -16.77
CA LYS A 303 0.54 17.17 -16.76
C LYS A 303 1.39 15.91 -16.65
N ASP A 304 1.50 15.25 -15.51
CA ASP A 304 2.26 13.99 -15.41
C ASP A 304 1.42 12.96 -14.64
N CYS A 305 1.65 11.68 -14.88
CA CYS A 305 1.12 10.52 -14.16
C CYS A 305 -0.38 10.59 -13.79
N ALA A 306 -1.23 9.90 -14.54
CA ALA A 306 -2.65 9.85 -14.24
C ALA A 306 -3.01 8.77 -13.20
N GLY A 307 -2.37 7.61 -13.21
CA GLY A 307 -2.64 6.51 -12.30
C GLY A 307 -1.99 6.71 -10.92
N ILE A 308 -0.78 6.18 -10.73
CA ILE A 308 -0.12 6.10 -9.41
C ILE A 308 1.19 6.91 -9.38
N CYS A 309 1.28 7.93 -8.53
CA CYS A 309 2.50 8.69 -8.30
C CYS A 309 3.13 8.30 -6.95
N ILE A 310 4.41 7.92 -6.96
CA ILE A 310 5.13 7.39 -5.79
C ILE A 310 6.39 8.23 -5.57
N VAL A 311 6.51 8.84 -4.40
CA VAL A 311 7.54 9.86 -4.14
C VAL A 311 8.17 9.75 -2.75
N ALA A 312 9.31 10.43 -2.60
CA ALA A 312 9.94 10.73 -1.32
C ALA A 312 10.31 9.48 -0.49
N GLY A 313 10.94 8.49 -1.14
CA GLY A 313 11.41 7.28 -0.47
C GLY A 313 10.31 6.31 -0.10
N ALA A 314 9.12 6.41 -0.69
CA ALA A 314 8.03 5.46 -0.44
C ALA A 314 8.44 4.03 -0.82
N ASP A 315 7.80 3.04 -0.19
CA ASP A 315 8.02 1.62 -0.45
C ASP A 315 6.69 0.94 -0.74
N VAL A 316 6.42 0.67 -2.02
CA VAL A 316 5.12 0.23 -2.51
C VAL A 316 5.21 -1.16 -3.14
N SER A 317 4.36 -2.07 -2.67
CA SER A 317 4.15 -3.38 -3.29
C SER A 317 2.79 -3.40 -3.97
N LEU A 318 2.74 -3.89 -5.20
CA LEU A 318 1.52 -4.14 -5.96
C LEU A 318 1.43 -5.63 -6.24
N THR A 319 0.27 -6.22 -5.98
CA THR A 319 0.06 -7.66 -6.14
C THR A 319 -1.31 -7.91 -6.73
N ASP A 320 -1.39 -8.74 -7.77
CA ASP A 320 -2.67 -9.09 -8.42
C ASP A 320 -3.48 -7.83 -8.81
N THR A 321 -2.78 -6.77 -9.23
CA THR A 321 -3.35 -5.42 -9.42
C THR A 321 -3.32 -5.01 -10.88
N GLU A 322 -4.39 -4.36 -11.33
CA GLU A 322 -4.52 -3.78 -12.66
C GLU A 322 -4.34 -2.25 -12.63
N ILE A 323 -3.44 -1.74 -13.46
CA ILE A 323 -3.29 -0.30 -13.75
C ILE A 323 -3.67 -0.08 -15.22
N SER A 324 -4.83 0.51 -15.48
CA SER A 324 -5.36 0.54 -16.84
C SER A 324 -6.05 1.80 -17.29
N GLU A 325 -6.02 2.07 -18.59
CA GLU A 325 -6.79 3.16 -19.21
C GLU A 325 -6.57 4.54 -18.57
N ASN A 326 -5.42 4.75 -17.91
CA ASN A 326 -5.08 6.05 -17.35
C ASN A 326 -4.48 6.93 -18.46
N GLU A 327 -4.83 8.21 -18.46
CA GLU A 327 -4.48 9.11 -19.56
C GLU A 327 -3.80 10.39 -19.07
N CYS A 328 -2.57 10.63 -19.55
CA CYS A 328 -1.86 11.88 -19.37
C CYS A 328 -1.83 12.67 -20.68
N SER A 329 -2.58 13.79 -20.73
CA SER A 329 -2.81 14.53 -21.97
C SER A 329 -1.69 15.52 -22.33
N ASN A 330 -0.86 15.95 -21.37
CA ASN A 330 0.21 16.93 -21.62
C ASN A 330 1.47 16.72 -20.76
N GLY A 331 2.00 15.49 -20.77
CA GLY A 331 3.31 15.17 -20.21
C GLY A 331 3.51 13.69 -19.92
N ASN A 332 4.21 13.34 -18.85
CA ASN A 332 4.93 12.05 -18.76
C ASN A 332 4.30 11.07 -17.79
N GLY A 333 4.39 9.77 -18.10
CA GLY A 333 3.83 8.69 -17.29
C GLY A 333 2.31 8.74 -17.32
N ALA A 334 1.63 7.65 -17.64
CA ALA A 334 0.18 7.58 -17.46
C ALA A 334 -0.23 6.56 -16.42
N GLY A 335 0.34 5.34 -16.45
CA GLY A 335 0.04 4.29 -15.48
C GLY A 335 0.68 4.54 -14.12
N LEU A 336 2.01 4.52 -14.03
CA LEU A 336 2.74 4.66 -12.78
C LEU A 336 3.98 5.54 -12.95
N HIS A 337 4.25 6.41 -11.98
CA HIS A 337 5.49 7.19 -11.88
C HIS A 337 6.19 6.92 -10.54
N ASN A 338 7.40 6.37 -10.61
CA ASN A 338 8.26 6.10 -9.46
C ASN A 338 9.42 7.13 -9.38
N GLU A 339 9.38 7.98 -8.36
CA GLU A 339 10.38 9.03 -8.10
C GLU A 339 11.05 8.83 -6.73
N ALA A 340 12.36 8.56 -6.74
CA ALA A 340 13.20 8.36 -5.56
C ALA A 340 12.61 7.37 -4.54
N SER A 341 12.01 6.27 -5.02
CA SER A 341 11.24 5.33 -4.21
C SER A 341 11.44 3.88 -4.69
N VAL A 342 10.89 2.93 -3.94
CA VAL A 342 10.94 1.49 -4.23
C VAL A 342 9.56 0.99 -4.62
N VAL A 343 9.46 0.31 -5.76
CA VAL A 343 8.23 -0.31 -6.26
C VAL A 343 8.48 -1.78 -6.56
N ARG A 344 7.62 -2.65 -6.04
CA ARG A 344 7.57 -4.09 -6.35
C ARG A 344 6.21 -4.42 -6.95
N MET A 345 6.17 -5.08 -8.10
CA MET A 345 4.95 -5.51 -8.77
C MET A 345 5.02 -7.01 -8.99
N ASP A 346 3.98 -7.73 -8.61
CA ASP A 346 3.89 -9.18 -8.83
C ASP A 346 2.49 -9.54 -9.31
N ARG A 347 2.40 -10.31 -10.40
CA ARG A 347 1.13 -10.68 -11.03
C ARG A 347 0.24 -9.48 -11.40
N CYS A 348 0.87 -8.38 -11.81
CA CYS A 348 0.18 -7.16 -12.18
C CYS A 348 -0.10 -7.09 -13.68
N THR A 349 -1.16 -6.37 -14.05
CA THR A 349 -1.44 -5.99 -15.44
C THR A 349 -1.37 -4.47 -15.60
N VAL A 350 -0.47 -3.98 -16.45
CA VAL A 350 -0.39 -2.55 -16.83
C VAL A 350 -0.84 -2.42 -18.28
N ARG A 351 -2.06 -1.94 -18.52
CA ARG A 351 -2.65 -1.97 -19.87
C ARG A 351 -3.35 -0.71 -20.36
N GLY A 352 -3.21 -0.40 -21.64
CA GLY A 352 -3.99 0.65 -22.28
C GLY A 352 -3.75 2.06 -21.72
N ASN A 353 -2.66 2.29 -20.97
CA ASN A 353 -2.35 3.60 -20.43
C ASN A 353 -1.69 4.47 -21.51
N SER A 354 -2.01 5.76 -21.53
CA SER A 354 -1.65 6.65 -22.64
C SER A 354 -1.07 7.97 -22.16
N ALA A 355 0.15 8.31 -22.59
CA ALA A 355 0.80 9.60 -22.30
C ALA A 355 1.14 10.37 -23.58
N SER A 356 0.93 11.69 -23.61
CA SER A 356 1.40 12.51 -24.75
C SER A 356 2.91 12.82 -24.73
N GLY A 357 3.54 12.66 -23.56
CA GLY A 357 4.99 12.76 -23.35
C GLY A 357 5.67 11.40 -23.50
N VAL A 358 6.40 10.98 -22.47
CA VAL A 358 7.08 9.67 -22.40
C VAL A 358 6.30 8.68 -21.55
N CYS A 359 6.45 7.39 -21.86
CA CYS A 359 5.88 6.25 -21.16
C CYS A 359 4.37 6.27 -20.86
N GLY A 360 3.61 5.42 -21.53
CA GLY A 360 2.22 5.16 -21.17
C GLY A 360 2.13 4.34 -19.87
N GLY A 361 2.95 3.30 -19.73
CA GLY A 361 2.91 2.38 -18.59
C GLY A 361 3.65 2.88 -17.34
N VAL A 362 4.81 2.28 -17.06
CA VAL A 362 5.64 2.48 -15.86
C VAL A 362 6.83 3.37 -16.15
N TYR A 363 6.79 4.60 -15.65
CA TYR A 363 7.86 5.58 -15.75
C TYR A 363 8.65 5.63 -14.43
N THR A 364 9.96 5.44 -14.49
CA THR A 364 10.85 5.57 -13.34
C THR A 364 11.83 6.71 -13.63
N PHE A 365 11.80 7.75 -12.80
CA PHE A 365 12.67 8.90 -12.95
C PHE A 365 12.84 9.66 -11.64
N SER A 366 14.07 10.06 -11.36
CA SER A 366 14.38 10.98 -10.28
C SER A 366 15.56 11.85 -10.68
N SER A 367 15.48 13.13 -10.31
CA SER A 367 16.56 14.07 -10.63
C SER A 367 17.72 14.05 -9.63
N SER A 368 17.53 13.43 -8.47
CA SER A 368 18.38 13.62 -7.29
C SER A 368 18.70 12.37 -6.47
N ALA A 369 18.04 11.24 -6.68
CA ALA A 369 18.26 10.02 -5.89
C ALA A 369 17.82 8.75 -6.65
N PRO A 370 18.36 7.56 -6.30
CA PRO A 370 17.95 6.30 -6.92
C PRO A 370 16.45 5.98 -6.80
N SER A 371 15.89 5.43 -7.87
CA SER A 371 14.57 4.79 -7.90
C SER A 371 14.73 3.31 -8.27
N TYR A 372 14.03 2.42 -7.55
CA TYR A 372 14.09 0.98 -7.78
C TYR A 372 12.71 0.44 -8.18
N THR A 373 12.64 -0.29 -9.29
CA THR A 373 11.40 -0.86 -9.82
C THR A 373 11.59 -2.34 -10.14
N TYR A 374 10.91 -3.21 -9.42
CA TYR A 374 10.95 -4.66 -9.60
C TYR A 374 9.61 -5.16 -10.09
N ILE A 375 9.57 -5.89 -11.21
CA ILE A 375 8.33 -6.35 -11.83
C ILE A 375 8.44 -7.83 -12.13
N TYR A 376 7.53 -8.62 -11.56
CA TYR A 376 7.54 -10.08 -11.61
C TYR A 376 6.21 -10.62 -12.14
N ASN A 377 6.25 -11.67 -12.94
CA ASN A 377 5.08 -12.44 -13.37
C ASN A 377 3.93 -11.58 -13.96
N SER A 378 4.29 -10.47 -14.60
CA SER A 378 3.36 -9.39 -14.94
C SER A 378 3.26 -9.16 -16.44
N THR A 379 2.15 -8.56 -16.85
CA THR A 379 1.89 -8.21 -18.25
C THR A 379 1.80 -6.71 -18.41
N LEU A 380 2.60 -6.17 -19.33
CA LEU A 380 2.54 -4.77 -19.72
C LEU A 380 2.17 -4.69 -21.18
N CYS A 381 0.92 -4.32 -21.48
CA CYS A 381 0.41 -4.36 -22.84
C CYS A 381 -0.37 -3.14 -23.29
N ASP A 382 -0.35 -2.87 -24.59
CA ASP A 382 -1.16 -1.82 -25.24
C ASP A 382 -0.99 -0.41 -24.62
N ASN A 383 0.12 -0.17 -23.93
CA ASN A 383 0.45 1.14 -23.41
C ASN A 383 1.07 1.97 -24.53
N ARG A 384 0.73 3.26 -24.57
CA ARG A 384 1.16 4.13 -25.66
C ARG A 384 1.69 5.47 -25.20
N THR A 385 2.63 5.96 -26.00
CA THR A 385 2.99 7.37 -26.03
C THR A 385 2.53 7.98 -27.34
N ASP A 386 2.32 9.30 -27.40
CA ASP A 386 2.26 9.99 -28.70
C ASP A 386 3.65 9.87 -29.34
N GLY A 387 3.98 8.80 -30.06
CA GLY A 387 5.36 8.55 -30.50
C GLY A 387 5.92 9.55 -31.53
N SER A 388 5.22 10.64 -31.90
CA SER A 388 5.59 11.52 -33.03
C SER A 388 6.90 12.32 -32.87
N LYS A 389 7.65 12.16 -31.77
CA LYS A 389 8.93 12.83 -31.51
C LYS A 389 9.99 11.83 -31.04
N ASN A 390 11.21 11.96 -31.54
CA ASN A 390 12.33 11.09 -31.18
C ASN A 390 12.81 11.25 -29.72
N SER A 391 12.34 12.27 -29.01
CA SER A 391 12.60 12.45 -27.58
C SER A 391 11.70 11.58 -26.71
N ARG A 392 10.64 11.00 -27.30
CA ARG A 392 9.70 10.13 -26.60
C ARG A 392 10.19 8.69 -26.60
N ARG A 393 9.96 8.01 -25.48
CA ARG A 393 10.60 6.72 -25.17
C ARG A 393 9.69 5.85 -24.32
N GLY A 394 9.77 4.53 -24.57
CA GLY A 394 9.09 3.48 -23.83
C GLY A 394 7.57 3.54 -24.00
N GLY A 395 6.95 2.49 -24.55
CA GLY A 395 5.48 2.36 -24.48
C GLY A 395 5.05 1.85 -23.10
N ALA A 396 5.61 0.71 -22.70
CA ALA A 396 5.33 0.03 -21.43
C ALA A 396 6.21 0.48 -20.27
N VAL A 397 7.54 0.51 -20.47
CA VAL A 397 8.50 0.82 -19.39
C VAL A 397 9.49 1.86 -19.87
N TYR A 398 9.73 2.87 -19.05
CA TYR A 398 10.85 3.79 -19.27
C TYR A 398 11.57 4.06 -17.96
N SER A 399 12.84 3.64 -17.90
CA SER A 399 13.73 3.88 -16.77
C SER A 399 14.75 4.94 -17.15
N ARG A 400 14.80 6.03 -16.38
CA ARG A 400 15.55 7.23 -16.74
C ARG A 400 16.27 7.80 -15.53
N GLU A 401 17.59 8.01 -15.64
CA GLU A 401 18.44 8.73 -14.67
C GLU A 401 18.31 8.24 -13.21
N TYR A 402 19.38 7.66 -12.64
CA TYR A 402 19.33 7.03 -11.31
C TYR A 402 18.27 5.92 -11.17
N SER A 403 17.88 5.27 -12.28
CA SER A 403 16.86 4.23 -12.24
C SER A 403 17.50 2.84 -12.31
N GLU A 404 17.08 1.95 -11.43
CA GLU A 404 17.33 0.52 -11.51
C GLU A 404 16.02 -0.24 -11.68
N THR A 405 15.96 -1.11 -12.70
CA THR A 405 14.73 -1.82 -13.05
C THR A 405 15.00 -3.28 -13.35
N VAL A 406 14.21 -4.17 -12.77
CA VAL A 406 14.31 -5.62 -13.01
C VAL A 406 12.95 -6.15 -13.42
N LEU A 407 12.90 -6.85 -14.56
CA LEU A 407 11.73 -7.60 -14.99
C LEU A 407 12.08 -9.09 -14.97
N VAL A 408 11.24 -9.91 -14.32
CA VAL A 408 11.36 -11.37 -14.31
C VAL A 408 10.03 -12.01 -14.69
N ASN A 409 10.04 -12.93 -15.66
CA ASN A 409 8.83 -13.62 -16.12
C ASN A 409 7.72 -12.66 -16.57
N CYS A 410 8.10 -11.60 -17.30
CA CYS A 410 7.15 -10.59 -17.76
C CYS A 410 6.87 -10.72 -19.26
N THR A 411 5.62 -10.48 -19.64
CA THR A 411 5.21 -10.33 -21.04
C THR A 411 5.00 -8.85 -21.35
N VAL A 412 5.75 -8.32 -22.33
CA VAL A 412 5.62 -6.93 -22.81
C VAL A 412 5.13 -6.95 -24.26
N HIS A 413 3.88 -6.57 -24.48
CA HIS A 413 3.17 -6.83 -25.74
C HIS A 413 2.38 -5.64 -26.29
N GLY A 414 2.42 -5.39 -27.61
CA GLY A 414 1.49 -4.45 -28.24
C GLY A 414 1.69 -2.97 -27.85
N ASN A 415 2.78 -2.62 -27.16
CA ASN A 415 3.00 -1.26 -26.70
C ASN A 415 3.54 -0.38 -27.83
N THR A 416 3.24 0.92 -27.79
CA THR A 416 3.68 1.90 -28.77
C THR A 416 4.53 3.01 -28.13
N GLY A 417 5.79 3.11 -28.55
CA GLY A 417 6.77 4.09 -28.06
C GLY A 417 7.34 4.96 -29.18
N GLY A 418 8.01 6.06 -28.80
CA GLY A 418 8.89 6.79 -29.73
C GLY A 418 10.11 5.93 -30.09
N ASN A 419 11.08 5.82 -29.19
CA ASN A 419 12.13 4.78 -29.23
C ASN A 419 11.86 3.72 -28.15
N GLY A 420 12.24 2.47 -28.39
CA GLY A 420 11.98 1.39 -27.45
C GLY A 420 10.47 1.16 -27.33
N GLY A 421 9.85 0.61 -28.38
CA GLY A 421 8.39 0.52 -28.49
C GLY A 421 7.73 -0.10 -27.25
N GLY A 422 8.35 -1.14 -26.70
CA GLY A 422 8.02 -1.68 -25.37
C GLY A 422 8.77 -0.95 -24.25
N ILE A 423 10.10 -1.03 -24.29
CA ILE A 423 10.97 -0.68 -23.16
C ILE A 423 12.03 0.32 -23.62
N ALA A 424 12.29 1.34 -22.80
CA ALA A 424 13.43 2.22 -22.97
C ALA A 424 14.25 2.36 -21.69
N LEU A 425 15.56 2.50 -21.84
CA LEU A 425 16.51 2.77 -20.76
C LEU A 425 17.39 3.96 -21.12
N TYR A 426 17.37 5.00 -20.28
CA TYR A 426 18.15 6.21 -20.50
C TYR A 426 18.99 6.58 -19.28
N GLY A 427 20.23 6.97 -19.53
CA GLY A 427 21.16 7.47 -18.51
C GLY A 427 21.81 8.77 -18.94
N ALA A 428 22.36 9.48 -17.96
CA ALA A 428 23.23 10.63 -18.17
C ALA A 428 24.51 10.47 -17.35
N SER A 429 25.57 11.20 -17.71
CA SER A 429 26.84 11.18 -16.97
C SER A 429 26.62 11.49 -15.49
N GLY A 430 27.06 10.58 -14.60
CA GLY A 430 26.86 10.70 -13.15
C GLY A 430 25.43 10.43 -12.67
N LYS A 431 24.57 9.95 -13.57
CA LYS A 431 23.17 9.57 -13.36
C LYS A 431 22.85 8.29 -14.14
N GLU A 432 23.72 7.30 -14.01
CA GLU A 432 23.62 6.04 -14.75
C GLU A 432 22.30 5.32 -14.44
N SER A 433 21.84 4.48 -15.36
CA SER A 433 20.64 3.66 -15.16
C SER A 433 20.87 2.22 -15.57
N LYS A 434 20.20 1.29 -14.90
CA LYS A 434 20.38 -0.15 -15.09
C LYS A 434 19.04 -0.82 -15.33
N MET A 435 19.01 -1.74 -16.28
CA MET A 435 17.86 -2.62 -16.47
C MET A 435 18.31 -4.07 -16.65
N THR A 436 17.60 -4.99 -16.01
CA THR A 436 17.81 -6.42 -16.18
C THR A 436 16.50 -7.11 -16.56
N LEU A 437 16.53 -7.89 -17.64
CA LEU A 437 15.43 -8.74 -18.09
C LEU A 437 15.83 -10.20 -17.87
N VAL A 438 15.00 -10.96 -17.17
CA VAL A 438 15.19 -12.40 -16.93
C VAL A 438 13.92 -13.12 -17.33
N SER A 439 14.02 -14.11 -18.23
CA SER A 439 12.86 -14.93 -18.57
C SER A 439 11.66 -14.13 -19.10
N CYS A 440 11.90 -13.03 -19.82
CA CYS A 440 10.84 -12.16 -20.35
C CYS A 440 10.50 -12.48 -21.81
N THR A 441 9.28 -12.14 -22.24
CA THR A 441 8.88 -12.13 -23.67
C THR A 441 8.49 -10.70 -24.06
N VAL A 442 9.24 -10.08 -24.96
CA VAL A 442 9.01 -8.73 -25.49
C VAL A 442 8.69 -8.84 -26.99
N THR A 443 7.41 -8.71 -27.35
CA THR A 443 6.94 -9.00 -28.73
C THR A 443 5.77 -8.13 -29.16
N GLY A 444 5.59 -7.91 -30.46
CA GLY A 444 4.47 -7.13 -30.99
C GLY A 444 4.48 -5.64 -30.62
N ASN A 445 5.59 -5.12 -30.08
CA ASN A 445 5.70 -3.71 -29.74
C ASN A 445 6.10 -2.90 -30.99
N THR A 446 5.70 -1.62 -31.02
CA THR A 446 5.95 -0.71 -32.14
C THR A 446 6.70 0.53 -31.67
N SER A 447 7.83 0.82 -32.31
CA SER A 447 8.56 2.08 -32.21
C SER A 447 8.35 2.91 -33.47
N LEU A 448 8.11 4.22 -33.30
CA LEU A 448 8.07 5.16 -34.43
C LEU A 448 9.47 5.64 -34.87
N PHE A 449 10.53 5.17 -34.22
CA PHE A 449 11.92 5.46 -34.57
C PHE A 449 12.76 4.18 -34.56
N VAL A 450 13.48 3.89 -33.49
CA VAL A 450 14.38 2.73 -33.36
C VAL A 450 14.10 1.90 -32.10
N GLY A 451 14.49 0.61 -32.14
CA GLY A 451 14.29 -0.32 -31.03
C GLY A 451 12.84 -0.71 -30.92
N GLY A 452 12.38 -1.61 -31.80
CA GLY A 452 10.97 -2.02 -31.84
C GLY A 452 10.49 -2.53 -30.49
N GLY A 453 11.29 -3.39 -29.85
CA GLY A 453 11.04 -3.90 -28.51
C GLY A 453 11.71 -3.04 -27.44
N VAL A 454 13.03 -2.90 -27.51
CA VAL A 454 13.87 -2.33 -26.45
C VAL A 454 14.92 -1.37 -27.02
N GLU A 455 15.04 -0.19 -26.41
CA GLU A 455 16.12 0.77 -26.62
C GLU A 455 16.92 1.00 -25.33
N PHE A 456 18.24 1.13 -25.42
CA PHE A 456 19.07 1.67 -24.33
C PHE A 456 20.14 2.66 -24.85
N THR A 457 20.44 3.70 -24.08
CA THR A 457 21.34 4.81 -24.49
C THR A 457 22.71 4.74 -23.80
N PRO A 458 23.67 5.65 -24.10
CA PRO A 458 24.87 5.80 -23.28
C PRO A 458 24.55 6.03 -21.79
N TYR A 459 25.53 5.75 -20.91
CA TYR A 459 25.38 5.80 -19.45
C TYR A 459 24.33 4.84 -18.90
N THR A 460 24.11 3.72 -19.59
CA THR A 460 23.20 2.68 -19.15
C THR A 460 23.87 1.32 -19.09
N THR A 461 23.33 0.42 -18.26
CA THR A 461 23.67 -1.00 -18.22
C THR A 461 22.42 -1.82 -18.49
N MET A 462 22.36 -2.44 -19.66
CA MET A 462 21.30 -3.39 -20.03
C MET A 462 21.83 -4.82 -19.87
N ASN A 463 21.11 -5.66 -19.13
CA ASN A 463 21.39 -7.08 -18.97
C ASN A 463 20.19 -7.91 -19.39
N VAL A 464 20.41 -8.92 -20.23
CA VAL A 464 19.34 -9.77 -20.77
C VAL A 464 19.73 -11.23 -20.61
N TYR A 465 18.91 -11.95 -19.85
CA TYR A 465 19.08 -13.37 -19.54
C TYR A 465 17.81 -14.12 -19.89
N ASN A 466 17.95 -15.30 -20.50
CA ASN A 466 16.84 -16.23 -20.71
C ASN A 466 15.60 -15.59 -21.38
N THR A 467 15.76 -14.59 -22.25
CA THR A 467 14.69 -13.67 -22.65
C THR A 467 14.49 -13.67 -24.17
N VAL A 468 13.25 -13.58 -24.62
CA VAL A 468 12.87 -13.45 -26.03
C VAL A 468 12.51 -12.00 -26.33
N VAL A 469 13.26 -11.35 -27.23
CA VAL A 469 12.91 -10.04 -27.81
C VAL A 469 12.80 -10.23 -29.33
N SER A 470 11.58 -10.39 -29.84
CA SER A 470 11.33 -10.70 -31.25
C SER A 470 9.92 -10.32 -31.68
N GLY A 471 9.72 -10.03 -32.97
CA GLY A 471 8.41 -9.71 -33.54
C GLY A 471 7.95 -8.28 -33.22
N ASN A 472 8.89 -7.38 -32.92
CA ASN A 472 8.64 -5.96 -32.72
C ASN A 472 8.99 -5.18 -33.99
N THR A 473 8.40 -4.00 -34.16
CA THR A 473 8.54 -3.19 -35.39
C THR A 473 9.10 -1.80 -35.06
N ALA A 474 10.03 -1.31 -35.88
CA ALA A 474 10.57 0.05 -35.80
C ALA A 474 10.51 0.74 -37.16
N ALA A 475 10.04 2.00 -37.22
CA ALA A 475 9.84 2.72 -38.48
C ALA A 475 11.13 2.98 -39.26
N ASN A 476 12.26 3.21 -38.58
CA ASN A 476 13.54 3.49 -39.22
C ASN A 476 14.42 2.24 -39.40
N GLY A 477 13.84 1.05 -39.28
CA GLY A 477 14.57 -0.22 -39.24
C GLY A 477 15.40 -0.38 -37.97
N GLY A 478 16.03 -1.55 -37.82
CA GLY A 478 16.89 -1.85 -36.68
C GLY A 478 16.17 -2.59 -35.56
N ASP A 479 16.67 -3.80 -35.33
CA ASP A 479 16.64 -4.70 -34.18
C ASP A 479 15.53 -4.51 -33.12
N ASP A 480 14.96 -5.65 -32.74
CA ASP A 480 14.07 -5.78 -31.60
C ASP A 480 14.69 -5.23 -30.30
N LEU A 481 16.01 -5.36 -30.11
CA LEU A 481 16.79 -4.85 -28.99
C LEU A 481 18.05 -4.13 -29.48
N VAL A 482 18.15 -2.82 -29.21
CA VAL A 482 19.22 -1.96 -29.74
C VAL A 482 19.78 -0.96 -28.72
N GLY A 483 21.10 -0.80 -28.74
CA GLY A 483 21.82 0.31 -28.10
C GLY A 483 21.97 1.49 -29.06
N THR A 484 21.45 2.66 -28.69
CA THR A 484 21.54 3.89 -29.49
C THR A 484 22.74 4.73 -29.06
N ASN A 485 23.94 4.13 -29.11
CA ASN A 485 25.18 4.84 -28.85
C ASN A 485 25.75 5.39 -30.16
N THR A 486 25.61 6.70 -30.40
CA THR A 486 26.18 7.36 -31.59
C THR A 486 27.71 7.41 -31.60
N ALA A 487 28.39 6.95 -30.54
CA ALA A 487 29.83 6.99 -30.38
C ALA A 487 30.53 5.61 -30.38
N LEU A 488 29.82 4.48 -30.49
CA LEU A 488 30.42 3.15 -30.46
C LEU A 488 30.18 2.35 -31.76
N ALA A 489 31.10 1.43 -32.09
CA ALA A 489 31.02 0.56 -33.27
C ALA A 489 29.80 -0.40 -33.18
N ALA A 490 29.34 -0.94 -34.32
CA ALA A 490 28.12 -1.76 -34.42
C ALA A 490 28.03 -2.95 -33.43
N THR A 491 29.16 -3.54 -33.00
CA THR A 491 29.22 -4.61 -31.98
C THR A 491 29.00 -4.13 -30.54
N ALA A 492 29.01 -2.82 -30.30
CA ALA A 492 28.77 -2.18 -29.02
C ALA A 492 27.32 -1.70 -28.83
N ASN A 493 26.43 -2.02 -29.79
CA ASN A 493 24.99 -1.76 -29.68
C ASN A 493 24.23 -2.92 -29.02
N LEU A 494 24.94 -3.95 -28.53
CA LEU A 494 24.37 -5.04 -27.75
C LEU A 494 24.41 -4.74 -26.24
N PRO A 495 23.49 -5.32 -25.45
CA PRO A 495 23.50 -5.22 -24.00
C PRO A 495 24.85 -5.55 -23.37
N ALA A 496 25.10 -5.09 -22.15
CA ALA A 496 26.26 -5.47 -21.35
C ALA A 496 26.31 -6.99 -21.14
N VAL A 497 25.15 -7.62 -20.92
CA VAL A 497 24.97 -9.08 -20.93
C VAL A 497 23.83 -9.47 -21.86
N LEU A 498 24.07 -10.46 -22.72
CA LEU A 498 23.06 -11.08 -23.58
C LEU A 498 23.33 -12.59 -23.57
N SER A 499 22.62 -13.33 -22.72
CA SER A 499 22.87 -14.76 -22.49
C SER A 499 21.56 -15.54 -22.55
N TYR A 500 21.54 -16.64 -23.31
CA TYR A 500 20.36 -17.48 -23.51
C TYR A 500 19.16 -16.66 -23.98
N ALA A 501 19.31 -15.93 -25.09
CA ALA A 501 18.34 -14.93 -25.50
C ALA A 501 18.05 -14.96 -26.99
N VAL A 502 16.91 -14.40 -27.38
CA VAL A 502 16.59 -14.09 -28.77
C VAL A 502 16.58 -12.57 -28.95
N ASN A 503 17.26 -12.08 -29.99
CA ASN A 503 17.15 -10.71 -30.47
C ASN A 503 16.79 -10.74 -31.96
N GLY A 504 15.54 -10.40 -32.30
CA GLY A 504 14.98 -10.61 -33.62
C GLY A 504 14.93 -12.07 -34.00
N SER A 505 15.62 -12.45 -35.06
CA SER A 505 15.74 -13.84 -35.47
C SER A 505 16.98 -14.55 -34.91
N VAL A 506 17.92 -13.80 -34.31
CA VAL A 506 19.20 -14.34 -33.85
C VAL A 506 19.07 -14.95 -32.46
N VAL A 507 19.56 -16.18 -32.32
CA VAL A 507 19.58 -16.93 -31.05
C VAL A 507 20.98 -16.88 -30.44
N TYR A 508 21.04 -16.53 -29.16
CA TYR A 508 22.26 -16.43 -28.36
C TYR A 508 22.27 -17.47 -27.24
N GLY A 509 23.37 -18.22 -27.12
CA GLY A 509 23.66 -19.06 -25.97
C GLY A 509 24.30 -18.25 -24.84
N ALA A 510 25.12 -18.88 -24.00
CA ALA A 510 25.85 -18.18 -22.94
C ALA A 510 26.86 -17.17 -23.51
N GLY A 511 27.03 -16.03 -22.81
CA GLY A 511 28.13 -15.09 -23.07
C GLY A 511 28.07 -14.40 -24.44
N LYS A 512 26.86 -14.11 -24.94
CA LYS A 512 26.60 -13.49 -26.26
C LYS A 512 27.05 -14.33 -27.46
N ALA A 513 27.27 -15.63 -27.29
CA ALA A 513 27.63 -16.52 -28.39
C ALA A 513 26.42 -16.80 -29.28
N VAL A 514 26.50 -16.47 -30.57
CA VAL A 514 25.46 -16.83 -31.55
C VAL A 514 25.43 -18.35 -31.73
N VAL A 515 24.23 -18.95 -31.65
CA VAL A 515 24.06 -20.39 -31.89
C VAL A 515 23.93 -20.65 -33.39
N ALA A 516 24.99 -21.19 -33.99
CA ALA A 516 25.02 -21.45 -35.42
C ALA A 516 23.89 -22.39 -35.88
N GLY A 517 23.24 -22.05 -36.99
CA GLY A 517 22.15 -22.84 -37.57
C GLY A 517 20.79 -22.71 -36.87
N SER A 518 20.71 -21.95 -35.77
CA SER A 518 19.44 -21.66 -35.10
C SER A 518 18.87 -20.31 -35.55
N SER A 519 17.54 -20.24 -35.68
CA SER A 519 16.80 -19.02 -36.00
C SER A 519 15.46 -19.04 -35.28
N PHE A 520 15.02 -17.88 -34.81
CA PHE A 520 13.71 -17.71 -34.22
C PHE A 520 12.78 -16.97 -35.18
N ASP A 521 11.56 -17.47 -35.37
CA ASP A 521 10.52 -16.80 -36.14
C ASP A 521 9.31 -16.52 -35.24
N PRO A 522 9.08 -15.26 -34.84
CA PRO A 522 7.99 -14.92 -33.93
C PRO A 522 6.60 -15.22 -34.54
N ALA A 523 6.45 -15.25 -35.86
CA ALA A 523 5.16 -15.51 -36.49
C ALA A 523 4.71 -16.98 -36.36
N THR A 524 5.66 -17.91 -36.23
CA THR A 524 5.39 -19.35 -36.14
C THR A 524 5.74 -19.94 -34.78
N MET A 525 6.59 -19.27 -34.00
CA MET A 525 7.10 -19.75 -32.70
C MET A 525 6.52 -19.00 -31.49
N LEU A 526 5.67 -17.98 -31.69
CA LEU A 526 4.89 -17.34 -30.63
C LEU A 526 3.40 -17.41 -30.92
N GLY A 527 2.61 -17.71 -29.88
CA GLY A 527 1.17 -17.53 -29.87
C GLY A 527 0.78 -16.08 -29.60
N PRO A 528 -0.50 -15.72 -29.83
CA PRO A 528 -1.02 -14.40 -29.49
C PRO A 528 -0.97 -14.15 -27.99
N LEU A 529 -1.10 -12.88 -27.58
CA LEU A 529 -1.33 -12.54 -26.18
C LEU A 529 -2.69 -13.13 -25.74
N ALA A 530 -2.66 -14.07 -24.80
CA ALA A 530 -3.84 -14.79 -24.36
C ALA A 530 -3.72 -15.28 -22.91
N GLY A 531 -4.83 -15.75 -22.33
CA GLY A 531 -4.82 -16.44 -21.04
C GLY A 531 -4.28 -17.85 -21.17
N ASN A 532 -3.00 -18.07 -20.86
CA ASN A 532 -2.33 -19.38 -20.98
C ASN A 532 -2.26 -20.17 -19.65
N GLY A 533 -3.12 -19.82 -18.68
CA GLY A 533 -3.27 -20.52 -17.39
C GLY A 533 -2.56 -19.84 -16.21
N GLY A 534 -1.90 -18.70 -16.43
CA GLY A 534 -1.31 -17.87 -15.39
C GLY A 534 -2.24 -16.76 -14.89
N PRO A 535 -1.77 -15.96 -13.90
CA PRO A 535 -2.51 -14.84 -13.32
C PRO A 535 -2.66 -13.63 -14.26
N THR A 536 -1.79 -13.54 -15.29
CA THR A 536 -1.79 -12.49 -16.29
C THR A 536 -1.60 -13.08 -17.69
N GLN A 537 -1.96 -12.33 -18.74
CA GLN A 537 -1.90 -12.82 -20.12
C GLN A 537 -0.46 -12.95 -20.62
N THR A 538 -0.16 -13.99 -21.40
CA THR A 538 1.19 -14.24 -21.93
C THR A 538 1.16 -14.56 -23.41
N CYS A 539 2.33 -14.59 -24.05
CA CYS A 539 2.52 -15.18 -25.38
C CYS A 539 3.15 -16.57 -25.23
N LEU A 540 2.42 -17.61 -25.61
CA LEU A 540 2.87 -19.00 -25.51
C LEU A 540 3.98 -19.30 -26.53
N LEU A 541 5.02 -20.05 -26.14
CA LEU A 541 5.99 -20.59 -27.09
C LEU A 541 5.39 -21.74 -27.91
N LEU A 542 5.56 -21.68 -29.22
CA LEU A 542 5.05 -22.69 -30.16
C LEU A 542 6.21 -23.44 -30.84
N GLY A 543 5.92 -24.67 -31.30
CA GLY A 543 6.86 -25.52 -32.03
C GLY A 543 7.82 -26.28 -31.10
N ALA A 544 7.82 -27.61 -31.18
CA ALA A 544 8.64 -28.46 -30.32
C ALA A 544 10.14 -28.15 -30.43
N ASP A 545 10.59 -27.89 -31.65
CA ASP A 545 11.99 -27.61 -31.99
C ASP A 545 12.35 -26.12 -31.96
N SER A 546 11.45 -25.26 -31.44
CA SER A 546 11.76 -23.84 -31.30
C SER A 546 13.01 -23.66 -30.43
N PRO A 547 13.99 -22.87 -30.87
CA PRO A 547 15.19 -22.62 -30.07
C PRO A 547 14.85 -21.99 -28.71
N ALA A 548 13.74 -21.25 -28.62
CA ALA A 548 13.30 -20.69 -27.36
C ALA A 548 12.81 -21.74 -26.35
N ARG A 549 12.43 -22.95 -26.80
CA ARG A 549 12.03 -24.06 -25.91
C ARG A 549 13.19 -24.98 -25.52
N THR A 550 14.31 -24.90 -26.24
CA THR A 550 15.39 -25.90 -26.16
C THR A 550 16.77 -25.33 -25.81
N LEU A 551 16.98 -24.02 -25.99
CA LEU A 551 18.28 -23.35 -25.83
C LEU A 551 18.27 -22.23 -24.77
N GLY A 552 17.33 -22.28 -23.83
CA GLY A 552 17.25 -21.41 -22.66
C GLY A 552 18.26 -21.76 -21.57
N MET A 553 18.36 -20.88 -20.58
CA MET A 553 19.24 -21.05 -19.43
C MET A 553 18.76 -22.23 -18.55
N PRO A 554 19.67 -23.11 -18.08
CA PRO A 554 19.31 -24.18 -17.16
C PRO A 554 18.71 -23.65 -15.84
N TYR A 555 17.77 -24.41 -15.26
CA TYR A 555 17.11 -24.06 -13.99
C TYR A 555 18.09 -23.72 -12.85
N VAL A 556 19.17 -24.50 -12.70
CA VAL A 556 20.17 -24.29 -11.65
C VAL A 556 20.89 -22.94 -11.79
N ASP A 557 21.14 -22.52 -13.04
CA ASP A 557 21.80 -21.24 -13.34
C ASP A 557 20.83 -20.08 -13.14
N LEU A 558 19.54 -20.24 -13.50
CA LEU A 558 18.49 -19.24 -13.21
C LEU A 558 18.31 -19.03 -11.70
N SER A 559 18.35 -20.12 -10.94
CA SER A 559 18.24 -20.07 -9.48
C SER A 559 19.44 -19.37 -8.86
N ALA A 560 20.66 -19.67 -9.33
CA ALA A 560 21.87 -19.00 -8.89
C ALA A 560 21.87 -17.50 -9.25
N LEU A 561 21.48 -17.16 -10.48
CA LEU A 561 21.37 -15.78 -10.95
C LEU A 561 20.45 -14.94 -10.06
N GLY A 562 19.35 -15.52 -9.56
CA GLY A 562 18.45 -14.86 -8.61
C GLY A 562 19.14 -14.41 -7.32
N GLN A 563 20.16 -15.14 -6.86
CA GLN A 563 20.91 -14.84 -5.64
C GLN A 563 21.91 -13.69 -5.81
N ASP A 564 22.26 -13.32 -7.04
CA ASP A 564 23.19 -12.23 -7.37
C ASP A 564 22.52 -10.84 -7.33
N PHE A 565 21.18 -10.78 -7.22
CA PHE A 565 20.45 -9.52 -7.10
C PHE A 565 20.42 -9.00 -5.66
N ASP A 566 20.27 -7.68 -5.53
CA ASP A 566 19.98 -7.01 -4.26
C ASP A 566 18.74 -6.10 -4.44
N PRO A 567 17.59 -6.42 -3.82
CA PRO A 567 17.35 -7.60 -3.00
C PRO A 567 17.40 -8.90 -3.83
N GLN A 568 17.74 -10.00 -3.17
CA GLN A 568 17.77 -11.32 -3.81
C GLN A 568 16.40 -11.69 -4.37
N ILE A 569 16.41 -12.36 -5.51
CA ILE A 569 15.21 -12.91 -6.16
C ILE A 569 15.25 -14.42 -5.93
N GLY A 570 14.30 -14.92 -5.13
CA GLY A 570 14.25 -16.32 -4.77
C GLY A 570 13.85 -17.24 -5.93
N PRO A 571 14.11 -18.56 -5.80
CA PRO A 571 13.78 -19.57 -6.82
C PRO A 571 12.28 -19.70 -7.06
N GLU A 572 11.42 -19.25 -6.13
CA GLU A 572 9.97 -19.15 -6.31
C GLU A 572 9.57 -18.19 -7.44
N ILE A 573 10.46 -17.26 -7.82
CA ILE A 573 10.27 -16.39 -8.98
C ILE A 573 11.12 -16.89 -10.16
N THR A 574 12.44 -17.03 -10.01
CA THR A 574 13.32 -17.34 -11.16
C THR A 574 13.19 -18.78 -11.68
N GLY A 575 12.77 -19.70 -10.81
CA GLY A 575 12.61 -21.12 -11.11
C GLY A 575 11.29 -21.49 -11.79
N PHE A 576 10.35 -20.55 -11.88
CA PHE A 576 9.04 -20.75 -12.49
C PHE A 576 8.86 -19.82 -13.71
N ASP A 577 7.89 -20.12 -14.57
CA ASP A 577 7.45 -19.22 -15.62
C ASP A 577 6.32 -18.30 -15.13
N GLN A 578 5.89 -17.35 -15.96
CA GLN A 578 4.83 -16.39 -15.62
C GLN A 578 3.50 -17.06 -15.26
N THR A 579 3.28 -18.31 -15.68
CA THR A 579 2.06 -19.07 -15.38
C THR A 579 2.17 -19.90 -14.10
N GLY A 580 3.32 -19.89 -13.43
CA GLY A 580 3.60 -20.69 -12.25
C GLY A 580 4.03 -22.12 -12.57
N LEU A 581 4.43 -22.42 -13.82
CA LEU A 581 4.99 -23.73 -14.18
C LEU A 581 6.49 -23.77 -13.88
N SER A 582 6.95 -24.85 -13.25
CA SER A 582 8.37 -25.04 -12.95
C SER A 582 9.20 -25.15 -14.22
N ARG A 583 10.38 -24.53 -14.20
CA ARG A 583 11.40 -24.64 -15.25
C ARG A 583 12.35 -25.81 -15.02
N GLU A 584 12.19 -26.58 -13.94
CA GLU A 584 13.02 -27.75 -13.65
C GLU A 584 12.97 -28.77 -14.81
N GLY A 585 14.13 -29.24 -15.24
CA GLY A 585 14.24 -30.16 -16.38
C GLY A 585 13.99 -29.52 -17.76
N THR A 586 13.73 -28.21 -17.81
CA THR A 586 13.56 -27.46 -19.07
C THR A 586 14.81 -26.66 -19.42
N SER A 587 14.90 -26.24 -20.67
CA SER A 587 15.86 -25.24 -21.15
C SER A 587 15.11 -24.24 -22.01
N ALA A 588 14.08 -23.63 -21.43
CA ALA A 588 13.21 -22.70 -22.13
C ALA A 588 13.44 -21.26 -21.67
N MET A 589 13.50 -20.34 -22.63
CA MET A 589 13.60 -18.89 -22.46
C MET A 589 12.23 -18.24 -22.63
N GLY A 590 12.09 -16.99 -22.20
CA GLY A 590 10.84 -16.27 -22.28
C GLY A 590 9.88 -16.53 -21.13
N ALA A 591 8.76 -15.81 -21.13
CA ALA A 591 7.88 -15.69 -19.97
C ALA A 591 6.90 -16.87 -19.81
N CYS A 592 6.55 -17.60 -20.88
CA CYS A 592 5.58 -18.70 -20.81
C CYS A 592 6.05 -19.86 -21.67
N VAL A 593 6.35 -21.00 -21.03
CA VAL A 593 7.11 -22.10 -21.64
C VAL A 593 6.32 -23.40 -21.84
N LYS A 594 5.02 -23.36 -21.51
CA LYS A 594 4.09 -24.50 -21.47
C LYS A 594 4.15 -25.40 -22.72
#